data_AF-A0A369BE33-F1
#
_entry.id   AF-A0A369BE33-F1
#
_cell.length_a   1.000
_cell.length_b   1.000
_cell.length_c   1.000
_cell.angle_alpha   90.00
_cell.angle_beta   90.00
_cell.angle_gamma   90.00
#
_symmetry.space_group_name_H-M   'P 1'
#
loop_
_entity.id
_entity.type
_entity.pdbx_description
1 polymer ?
#
loop_
_entity_poly.entity_id
_entity_poly.type
_entity_poly.pdbx_seq_one_letter_code
_entity_poly.pdbx_strand_id
1 'polypeptide(L)' 'MDAKMTMQIVDSPEKIDVLYENSPVWILSVKGNKAKVRFLETGKESEVPVNGLVTMH' A
#
# COMPACT_ATOMS: atom_id res chain seq x y z
N MET A 1 -10.85 35.27 14.45
CA MET A 1 -10.61 34.16 15.40
C MET A 1 -11.08 32.90 14.69
N ASP A 2 -10.14 32.31 13.98
CA ASP A 2 -10.35 31.66 12.71
C ASP A 2 -10.50 30.15 12.90
N ALA A 3 -11.72 29.66 12.76
CA ALA A 3 -12.08 28.24 12.76
C ALA A 3 -11.65 27.54 11.45
N LYS A 4 -10.39 27.72 11.01
CA LYS A 4 -9.92 27.28 9.68
C LYS A 4 -8.60 26.49 9.68
N MET A 5 -8.18 25.93 10.81
CA MET A 5 -6.90 25.19 10.87
C MET A 5 -7.00 23.84 11.58
N THR A 6 -8.10 23.10 11.43
CA THR A 6 -8.19 21.74 12.00
C THR A 6 -8.63 20.68 10.99
N MET A 7 -8.55 20.95 9.68
CA MET A 7 -8.96 20.00 8.64
C MET A 7 -7.80 19.39 7.83
N GLN A 8 -6.54 19.67 8.19
CA GLN A 8 -5.37 19.20 7.42
C GLN A 8 -4.73 17.91 7.97
N ILE A 9 -5.44 17.18 8.84
CA ILE A 9 -4.98 15.88 9.35
C ILE A 9 -6.13 14.88 9.16
N VAL A 10 -6.61 14.78 7.93
CA VAL A 10 -7.41 13.65 7.47
C VAL A 10 -6.88 13.35 6.08
N ASP A 11 -6.57 12.08 5.81
CA ASP A 11 -6.04 11.62 4.52
C ASP A 11 -4.53 11.79 4.30
N SER A 12 -3.74 11.31 5.24
CA SER A 12 -2.51 10.61 4.86
C SER A 12 -2.44 9.31 5.65
N PRO A 13 -3.25 8.28 5.32
CA PRO A 13 -2.66 6.97 5.35
C PRO A 13 -1.60 7.05 4.26
N GLU A 14 -0.34 6.95 4.64
CA GLU A 14 0.72 6.61 3.70
C GLU A 14 0.27 5.32 3.00
N LYS A 15 -0.51 5.45 1.92
CA LYS A 15 -0.68 4.42 0.91
C LYS A 15 0.69 4.34 0.33
N ILE A 16 1.54 3.58 0.98
CA ILE A 16 2.79 3.14 0.40
C ILE A 16 2.32 2.37 -0.83
N ASP A 17 2.41 3.03 -1.98
CA ASP A 17 2.12 2.44 -3.28
C ASP A 17 3.22 1.42 -3.52
N VAL A 18 2.95 0.19 -3.08
CA VAL A 18 3.84 -0.93 -3.24
C VAL A 18 3.60 -1.51 -4.62
N LEU A 19 4.65 -1.56 -5.43
CA LEU A 19 4.61 -2.18 -6.74
C LEU A 19 5.14 -3.60 -6.61
N TYR A 20 4.42 -4.55 -7.22
CA TYR A 20 4.89 -5.91 -7.44
C TYR A 20 4.88 -6.17 -8.96
N GLU A 21 6.06 -6.45 -9.54
CA GLU A 21 6.23 -6.66 -10.99
C GLU A 21 5.69 -5.50 -11.87
N ASN A 22 5.86 -4.24 -11.43
CA ASN A 22 5.29 -3.02 -12.05
C ASN A 22 3.77 -2.86 -11.92
N SER A 23 3.07 -3.77 -11.25
CA SER A 23 1.65 -3.63 -10.92
C SER A 23 1.46 -3.08 -9.51
N PRO A 24 0.59 -2.08 -9.31
CA PRO A 24 0.29 -1.56 -7.99
C PRO A 24 -0.53 -2.57 -7.19
N VAL A 25 -0.05 -2.87 -5.98
CA VAL A 25 -0.63 -3.85 -5.07
C VAL A 25 -0.84 -3.28 -3.67
N TRP A 26 -1.89 -3.74 -3.00
CA TRP A 26 -2.10 -3.49 -1.57
C TRP A 26 -1.64 -4.66 -0.72
N ILE A 27 -0.83 -4.41 0.29
CA ILE A 27 -0.44 -5.42 1.25
C ILE A 27 -1.61 -5.69 2.20
N LEU A 28 -2.14 -6.91 2.19
CA LEU A 28 -3.17 -7.36 3.12
C LEU A 28 -2.57 -7.89 4.42
N SER A 29 -1.45 -8.60 4.34
CA SER A 29 -0.75 -9.16 5.51
C SER A 29 0.66 -9.58 5.14
N VAL A 30 1.58 -9.50 6.09
CA VAL A 30 2.95 -10.01 5.94
C VAL A 30 3.17 -11.15 6.92
N LYS A 31 3.64 -12.30 6.42
CA LYS A 31 4.00 -13.48 7.21
C LYS A 31 5.43 -13.91 6.86
N GLY A 32 6.37 -13.53 7.72
CA GLY A 32 7.79 -13.83 7.51
C GLY A 32 8.30 -13.19 6.22
N ASN A 33 8.74 -14.03 5.27
CA ASN A 33 9.30 -13.58 3.98
C ASN A 33 8.25 -13.48 2.84
N LYS A 34 6.96 -13.65 3.14
CA LYS A 34 5.87 -13.56 2.17
C LYS A 34 4.86 -12.50 2.60
N ALA A 35 4.40 -11.71 1.65
CA ALA A 35 3.29 -10.79 1.81
C ALA A 35 2.11 -11.29 0.99
N LYS A 36 0.95 -11.36 1.61
CA LYS A 36 -0.31 -11.45 0.90
C LYS A 36 -0.63 -10.06 0.39
N VAL A 37 -0.68 -9.92 -0.93
CA VAL A 37 -0.99 -8.68 -1.61
C VAL A 37 -2.27 -8.83 -2.43
N ARG A 38 -2.91 -7.70 -2.72
CA ARG A 38 -4.07 -7.61 -3.60
C ARG A 38 -3.72 -6.69 -4.76
N PHE A 39 -3.75 -7.21 -5.97
CA PHE A 39 -3.54 -6.43 -7.19
C PHE A 39 -4.68 -5.45 -7.37
N LEU A 40 -4.36 -4.16 -7.52
CA LEU A 40 -5.37 -3.13 -7.71
C LEU A 40 -6.01 -3.20 -9.11
N GLU A 41 -5.26 -3.64 -10.11
CA GLU A 41 -5.75 -3.76 -11.48
C GLU A 41 -6.81 -4.87 -11.65
N THR A 42 -6.63 -6.00 -10.98
CA THR A 42 -7.49 -7.18 -11.14
C THR A 42 -8.36 -7.47 -9.92
N GLY A 43 -8.07 -6.85 -8.78
CA GLY A 43 -8.68 -7.15 -7.49
C GLY A 43 -8.29 -8.52 -6.92
N LYS A 44 -7.39 -9.26 -7.58
CA LYS A 44 -6.96 -10.61 -7.22
C LYS A 44 -5.98 -10.57 -6.05
N GLU A 45 -6.12 -11.52 -5.14
CA GLU A 45 -5.17 -11.71 -4.04
C GLU A 45 -4.09 -12.72 -4.43
N SER A 46 -2.84 -12.44 -4.08
CA SER A 46 -1.73 -13.35 -4.30
C SER A 46 -0.70 -13.25 -3.17
N GLU A 47 0.04 -14.31 -2.93
CA GLU A 47 1.13 -14.33 -1.96
C GLU A 47 2.46 -14.21 -2.68
N VAL A 48 3.14 -13.11 -2.44
CA VAL A 48 4.38 -12.74 -3.11
C VAL A 48 5.51 -12.58 -2.09
N PRO A 49 6.77 -12.88 -2.45
CA PRO A 49 7.88 -12.65 -1.54
C PRO A 49 8.03 -11.15 -1.25
N VAL A 50 8.25 -10.79 0.02
CA VAL A 50 8.45 -9.38 0.41
C VAL A 50 9.64 -8.75 -0.31
N ASN A 51 10.63 -9.57 -0.64
CA ASN A 51 11.83 -9.15 -1.36
C ASN A 51 11.57 -8.75 -2.82
N GLY A 52 10.40 -9.08 -3.37
CA GLY A 52 9.96 -8.65 -4.70
C GLY A 52 9.06 -7.41 -4.67
N LEU A 53 8.71 -6.91 -3.48
CA LEU A 53 7.94 -5.68 -3.32
C LEU A 53 8.91 -4.49 -3.35
N VAL A 54 8.66 -3.56 -4.25
CA VAL A 54 9.44 -2.32 -4.34
C VAL A 54 8.55 -1.15 -3.91
N THR A 55 9.08 -0.32 -3.02
CA THR A 55 8.45 0.95 -2.65
C THR A 55 8.90 2.02 -3.64
N MET A 56 7.97 2.76 -4.23
CA MET A 56 8.34 4.03 -4.88
C MET A 56 8.71 5.03 -3.77
N HIS A 57 9.97 5.48 -3.76
CA HIS A 57 10.42 6.60 -2.92
C HIS A 57 10.32 7.90 -3.72
#